data_AF-A0A7I7NSC7-F1
#
_entry.id   AF-A0A7I7NSC7-F1
#
_cell.length_a   1.000
_cell.length_b   1.000
_cell.length_c   1.000
_cell.angle_alpha   90.00
_cell.angle_beta   90.00
_cell.angle_gamma   90.00
#
_symmetry.space_group_name_H-M   'P 1'
#
loop_
_entity.id
_entity.type
_entity.pdbx_description
1 polymer ?
#
loop_
_entity_poly.entity_id
_entity_poly.type
_entity_poly.pdbx_seq_one_letter_code
_entity_poly.pdbx_strand_id
1 'polypeptide(L)'
;MIALKVGHDPERIIAAAQRFLSEQDQMSVLTGRIFADHLRSIIGSMTTKQIIRERQKQATEVLDGCKEEMARIGLNVDALQIQSIDDGLGYITAMSAPHNAAIQQQAQIAQAQAAQAGPLAEAPSQREVLAMRTAPPSCASRSRSPTWSSRRRRTPNASGPWPSPTRKR
;
A
#
# COMPACT_ATOMS: atom_id res chain seq x y z
N MET A 1 -7.85 -14.71 -18.16
CA MET A 1 -7.04 -15.81 -18.76
C MET A 1 -7.44 -17.11 -18.12
N ILE A 2 -7.50 -18.18 -18.90
CA ILE A 2 -7.85 -19.53 -18.43
C ILE A 2 -6.76 -20.49 -18.89
N ALA A 3 -6.21 -21.28 -17.97
CA ALA A 3 -5.23 -22.31 -18.27
C ALA A 3 -5.92 -23.68 -18.18
N LEU A 4 -5.88 -24.43 -19.28
CA LEU A 4 -6.62 -25.67 -19.49
C LEU A 4 -5.65 -26.76 -19.95
N LYS A 5 -5.88 -27.99 -19.51
CA LYS A 5 -5.17 -29.17 -20.01
C LYS A 5 -6.12 -30.35 -20.17
N VAL A 6 -5.72 -31.35 -20.94
CA VAL A 6 -6.45 -32.62 -21.00
C VAL A 6 -6.22 -33.39 -19.69
N GLY A 7 -7.26 -34.04 -19.19
CA GLY A 7 -7.14 -34.89 -18.00
C GLY A 7 -6.19 -36.07 -18.24
N HIS A 8 -5.54 -36.56 -17.18
CA HIS A 8 -4.60 -37.68 -17.30
C HIS A 8 -5.28 -39.06 -17.37
N ASP A 9 -6.57 -39.12 -17.04
CA ASP A 9 -7.31 -40.38 -16.98
C ASP A 9 -7.60 -40.88 -18.40
N PRO A 10 -7.50 -42.20 -18.66
CA PRO A 10 -7.76 -42.75 -19.99
C PRO A 10 -9.15 -42.40 -20.52
N GLU A 11 -10.17 -42.38 -19.65
CA GLU A 11 -11.53 -41.96 -20.00
C GLU A 11 -11.59 -40.49 -20.43
N ARG A 12 -10.89 -39.59 -19.73
CA ARG A 12 -10.84 -38.16 -20.06
C ARG A 12 -10.07 -37.92 -21.36
N ILE A 13 -8.98 -38.65 -21.58
CA ILE A 13 -8.20 -38.57 -22.82
C ILE A 13 -9.05 -39.00 -24.01
N ILE A 14 -9.79 -40.11 -23.90
CA ILE A 14 -10.67 -40.60 -24.97
C ILE A 14 -11.79 -39.59 -25.23
N ALA A 15 -12.45 -39.07 -24.20
CA ALA A 15 -13.52 -38.08 -24.34
C ALA A 15 -13.02 -36.78 -25.02
N ALA A 16 -11.87 -36.27 -24.59
CA ALA A 16 -11.26 -35.09 -25.21
C ALA A 16 -10.81 -35.36 -26.64
N ALA A 17 -10.20 -36.52 -26.92
CA ALA A 17 -9.78 -36.90 -28.26
C ALA A 17 -10.99 -37.02 -29.20
N GLN A 18 -12.03 -37.76 -28.82
CA GLN A 18 -13.22 -37.92 -29.66
C GLN A 18 -13.88 -36.58 -30.00
N ARG A 19 -13.82 -35.61 -29.10
CA ARG A 19 -14.51 -34.32 -29.23
C ARG A 19 -13.68 -33.25 -29.92
N PHE A 20 -12.36 -33.23 -29.73
CA PHE A 20 -11.48 -32.16 -30.21
C PHE A 20 -10.46 -32.61 -31.27
N LEU A 21 -10.41 -33.90 -31.65
CA LEU A 21 -9.42 -34.40 -32.63
C LEU A 21 -9.57 -33.73 -34.01
N SER A 22 -10.80 -33.46 -34.45
CA SER A 22 -11.06 -32.90 -35.78
C SER A 22 -11.15 -31.37 -35.80
N GLU A 23 -11.48 -30.73 -34.67
CA GLU A 23 -11.82 -29.31 -34.60
C GLU A 23 -11.24 -28.67 -33.32
N GLN A 24 -9.92 -28.48 -33.31
CA GLN A 24 -9.19 -27.94 -32.14
C GLN A 24 -9.59 -26.50 -31.80
N ASP A 25 -9.96 -25.69 -32.79
CA ASP A 25 -10.42 -24.31 -32.56
C ASP A 25 -11.70 -24.24 -31.71
N GLN A 26 -12.55 -25.29 -31.76
CA GLN A 26 -13.77 -25.35 -30.97
C GLN A 26 -13.52 -25.57 -29.47
N MET A 27 -12.33 -26.03 -29.08
CA MET A 27 -11.99 -26.22 -27.67
C MET A 27 -12.12 -24.91 -26.89
N SER A 28 -11.52 -23.84 -27.41
CA SER A 28 -11.58 -22.52 -26.78
C SER A 28 -13.00 -21.96 -26.71
N VAL A 29 -13.81 -22.19 -27.74
CA VAL A 29 -15.20 -21.72 -27.85
C VAL A 29 -16.11 -22.45 -26.86
N LEU A 30 -16.07 -23.79 -26.84
CA LEU A 30 -16.89 -24.60 -25.96
C LEU A 30 -16.52 -24.39 -24.49
N THR A 31 -15.23 -24.37 -24.17
CA THR A 31 -14.77 -24.07 -22.81
C THR A 31 -15.16 -22.65 -22.40
N GLY A 32 -14.97 -21.66 -23.29
CA GLY A 32 -15.37 -20.28 -23.04
C GLY A 32 -16.87 -20.15 -22.76
N ARG A 33 -17.73 -20.89 -23.47
CA ARG A 33 -19.17 -20.90 -23.25
C ARG A 33 -19.54 -21.46 -21.87
N ILE A 34 -19.01 -22.63 -21.50
CA ILE A 34 -19.29 -23.24 -20.20
C ILE A 34 -18.86 -22.30 -19.07
N PHE A 35 -17.65 -21.74 -19.17
CA PHE A 35 -17.18 -20.76 -18.20
C PHE A 35 -18.08 -19.52 -18.13
N ALA A 36 -18.52 -18.98 -19.27
CA ALA A 36 -19.41 -17.82 -19.30
C ALA A 36 -20.76 -18.12 -18.63
N ASP A 37 -21.29 -19.33 -18.79
CA ASP A 37 -22.55 -19.74 -18.17
C ASP A 37 -22.41 -19.84 -16.64
N HIS A 38 -21.35 -20.49 -16.13
CA HIS A 38 -21.09 -20.55 -14.69
C HIS A 38 -20.75 -19.18 -14.09
N LEU A 39 -19.93 -18.38 -14.77
CA LEU A 39 -19.63 -17.00 -14.39
C LEU A 39 -20.92 -16.18 -14.25
N ARG A 40 -21.80 -16.25 -15.24
CA ARG A 40 -23.09 -15.53 -15.21
C ARG A 40 -23.95 -15.98 -14.04
N SER A 41 -24.03 -17.28 -13.77
CA SER A 41 -24.82 -17.82 -12.66
C SER A 41 -24.32 -17.32 -11.30
N ILE A 42 -23.00 -17.38 -11.06
CA ILE A 42 -22.41 -16.99 -9.78
C ILE A 42 -22.50 -15.48 -9.58
N ILE A 43 -22.06 -14.71 -10.57
CA ILE A 43 -22.04 -13.23 -10.52
C ILE A 43 -23.47 -12.67 -10.44
N GLY A 44 -24.46 -13.33 -11.06
CA GLY A 44 -25.86 -12.90 -11.04
C GLY A 44 -26.53 -12.91 -9.67
N SER A 45 -25.97 -13.66 -8.71
CA SER A 45 -26.45 -13.69 -7.32
C SER A 45 -25.78 -12.65 -6.40
N MET A 46 -24.78 -11.91 -6.91
CA MET A 46 -23.91 -11.04 -6.13
C MET A 46 -24.14 -9.56 -6.41
N THR A 47 -23.69 -8.72 -5.48
CA THR A 47 -23.67 -7.26 -5.68
C THR A 47 -22.36 -6.80 -6.32
N THR A 48 -22.39 -5.69 -7.08
CA THR A 48 -21.20 -5.10 -7.72
C THR A 48 -20.04 -4.85 -6.75
N LYS A 49 -20.34 -4.46 -5.50
CA LYS A 49 -19.32 -4.27 -4.46
C LYS A 49 -18.61 -5.56 -4.08
N GLN A 50 -19.36 -6.66 -3.93
CA GLN A 50 -18.79 -7.97 -3.58
C GLN A 50 -17.91 -8.49 -4.73
N ILE A 51 -18.37 -8.31 -5.96
CA ILE A 51 -17.65 -8.68 -7.18
C ILE A 51 -16.23 -8.08 -7.19
N ILE A 52 -16.12 -6.78 -6.88
CA ILE A 52 -14.83 -6.07 -6.90
C ILE A 52 -13.92 -6.47 -5.73
N ARG A 53 -14.47 -6.72 -4.54
CA ARG A 53 -13.67 -7.01 -3.33
C ARG A 53 -13.17 -8.43 -3.28
N GLU A 54 -13.99 -9.40 -3.69
CA GLU A 54 -13.74 -10.83 -3.47
C GLU A 54 -13.39 -11.58 -4.76
N ARG A 55 -12.64 -10.93 -5.68
CA ARG A 55 -12.34 -11.48 -7.02
C ARG A 55 -11.76 -12.88 -6.99
N GLN A 56 -10.83 -13.14 -6.07
CA GLN A 56 -10.17 -14.44 -5.97
C GLN A 56 -11.14 -15.54 -5.55
N LYS A 57 -12.03 -15.25 -4.59
CA LYS A 57 -13.04 -16.19 -4.12
C LYS A 57 -14.04 -16.54 -5.21
N GLN A 58 -14.46 -15.55 -5.99
CA GLN A 58 -15.34 -15.76 -7.16
C GLN A 58 -14.66 -16.63 -8.21
N ALA A 59 -13.39 -16.38 -8.50
CA ALA A 59 -12.64 -17.21 -9.45
C ALA A 59 -12.60 -18.68 -8.99
N THR A 60 -12.40 -18.92 -7.70
CA THR A 60 -12.45 -20.28 -7.13
C THR A 60 -13.84 -20.91 -7.22
N GLU A 61 -14.89 -20.16 -6.89
CA GLU A 61 -16.27 -20.67 -6.94
C GLU A 61 -16.71 -21.01 -8.37
N VAL A 62 -16.29 -20.19 -9.34
CA VAL A 62 -16.49 -20.46 -10.77
C VAL A 62 -15.72 -21.69 -11.21
N LEU A 63 -14.47 -21.82 -10.79
CA LEU A 63 -13.67 -23.02 -11.07
C LEU A 63 -14.36 -24.27 -10.53
N ASP A 64 -14.83 -24.23 -9.29
CA ASP A 64 -15.53 -25.34 -8.65
C ASP A 64 -16.83 -25.70 -9.36
N GLY A 65 -17.63 -24.69 -9.75
CA GLY A 65 -18.84 -24.89 -10.53
C GLY A 65 -18.60 -25.53 -11.90
N CYS A 66 -17.51 -25.15 -12.58
CA CYS A 66 -17.17 -25.68 -13.90
C CYS A 66 -16.52 -27.07 -13.88
N LYS A 67 -15.99 -27.54 -12.74
CA LYS A 67 -15.17 -28.78 -12.67
C LYS A 67 -15.89 -30.00 -13.22
N GLU A 68 -17.16 -30.17 -12.86
CA GLU A 68 -17.94 -31.34 -13.28
C GLU A 68 -18.16 -31.35 -14.79
N GLU A 69 -18.58 -30.20 -15.35
CA GLU A 69 -18.87 -30.09 -16.78
C GLU A 69 -17.59 -30.18 -17.63
N MET A 70 -16.48 -29.61 -17.15
CA MET A 70 -15.15 -29.75 -17.78
C MET A 70 -14.67 -31.21 -17.76
N ALA A 71 -14.91 -31.93 -16.67
CA ALA A 71 -14.54 -33.35 -16.58
C ALA A 71 -15.30 -34.21 -17.61
N ARG A 72 -16.58 -33.92 -17.87
CA ARG A 72 -17.40 -34.62 -18.87
C ARG A 72 -16.85 -34.49 -20.30
N ILE A 73 -16.21 -33.37 -20.62
CA ILE A 73 -15.55 -33.14 -21.91
C ILE A 73 -14.07 -33.53 -21.92
N GLY A 74 -13.57 -34.13 -20.83
CA GLY A 74 -12.20 -34.63 -20.71
C GLY A 74 -11.15 -33.56 -20.37
N LEU A 75 -11.58 -32.37 -19.94
CA LEU A 75 -10.69 -31.24 -19.65
C LEU A 75 -10.49 -31.03 -18.15
N ASN A 76 -9.29 -30.61 -17.79
CA ASN A 76 -8.92 -30.15 -16.46
C ASN A 76 -8.53 -28.68 -16.51
N VAL A 77 -9.04 -27.91 -15.56
CA VAL A 77 -8.73 -26.49 -15.43
C VAL A 77 -7.65 -26.32 -14.38
N ASP A 78 -6.53 -25.73 -14.76
CA ASP A 78 -5.41 -25.48 -13.84
C ASP A 78 -5.60 -24.16 -13.10
N ALA A 79 -5.99 -23.10 -13.81
CA ALA A 79 -6.15 -21.78 -13.22
C ALA A 79 -7.14 -20.91 -14.00
N LEU A 80 -7.86 -20.06 -13.26
CA LEU A 80 -8.70 -19.00 -13.77
C LEU A 80 -8.26 -17.68 -13.14
N GLN A 81 -8.08 -16.65 -13.98
CA GLN A 81 -7.77 -15.30 -13.53
C GLN A 81 -8.70 -14.28 -14.19
N ILE A 82 -9.36 -13.49 -13.34
CA ILE A 82 -10.15 -12.32 -13.73
C ILE A 82 -9.19 -11.15 -13.99
N GLN A 83 -9.18 -10.63 -15.22
CA GLN A 83 -8.27 -9.55 -15.62
C GLN A 83 -8.85 -8.17 -15.28
N SER A 84 -9.94 -7.81 -15.93
CA SER A 84 -10.63 -6.53 -15.74
C SER A 84 -12.12 -6.78 -15.48
N ILE A 85 -12.71 -5.84 -14.74
CA ILE A 85 -14.15 -5.77 -14.50
C ILE A 85 -14.51 -4.34 -14.89
N ASP A 86 -15.35 -4.22 -15.90
CA ASP A 86 -15.81 -2.94 -16.42
C ASP A 86 -17.33 -2.91 -16.38
N ASP A 87 -17.87 -1.73 -16.17
CA ASP A 87 -19.30 -1.49 -16.18
C ASP A 87 -19.59 -0.36 -17.18
N GLY A 88 -20.32 -0.68 -18.24
CA GLY A 88 -20.57 0.26 -19.34
C GLY A 88 -21.32 1.54 -18.94
N LEU A 89 -21.77 1.66 -17.68
CA LEU A 89 -22.53 2.78 -17.14
C LEU A 89 -21.72 3.64 -16.15
N GLY A 90 -20.47 3.28 -15.83
CA GLY A 90 -19.57 4.08 -14.98
C GLY A 90 -19.89 4.07 -13.48
N TYR A 91 -20.72 3.15 -13.00
CA TYR A 91 -20.99 2.91 -11.58
C TYR A 91 -19.72 2.59 -10.77
N ILE A 92 -18.80 1.79 -11.31
CA ILE A 92 -17.54 1.45 -10.64
C ILE A 92 -16.66 2.70 -10.49
N THR A 93 -16.63 3.54 -11.52
CA THR A 93 -15.92 4.83 -11.49
C THR A 93 -16.56 5.80 -10.50
N ALA A 94 -17.89 5.88 -10.46
CA ALA A 94 -18.62 6.72 -9.50
C ALA A 94 -18.37 6.27 -8.04
N MET A 95 -18.26 4.97 -7.79
CA MET A 95 -17.94 4.43 -6.46
C MET A 95 -16.51 4.74 -5.99
N SER A 96 -15.56 4.84 -6.93
CA SER A 96 -14.16 5.10 -6.61
C SER A 96 -13.85 6.60 -6.46
N ALA A 97 -14.69 7.47 -7.04
CA ALA A 97 -14.54 8.92 -6.95
C ALA A 97 -14.31 9.50 -5.53
N PRO A 98 -15.12 9.19 -4.50
CA PRO A 98 -14.90 9.77 -3.16
C PRO A 98 -13.59 9.27 -2.52
N HIS A 99 -13.24 8.01 -2.75
CA HIS A 99 -11.99 7.45 -2.23
C HIS A 99 -10.77 8.10 -2.90
N ASN A 100 -10.84 8.29 -4.23
CA ASN A 100 -9.79 8.99 -4.99
C ASN A 100 -9.65 10.44 -4.54
N ALA A 101 -10.76 11.15 -4.32
CA ALA A 101 -10.74 12.52 -3.81
C ALA A 101 -10.09 12.60 -2.41
N ALA A 102 -10.39 11.65 -1.52
CA ALA A 102 -9.76 11.58 -0.20
C ALA A 102 -8.25 11.34 -0.29
N ILE A 103 -7.80 10.43 -1.16
CA ILE A 103 -6.36 10.19 -1.41
C ILE A 103 -5.68 11.45 -1.95
N GLN A 104 -6.32 12.14 -2.90
CA GLN A 104 -5.80 13.38 -3.47
C GLN A 104 -5.71 14.49 -2.42
N GLN A 105 -6.74 14.65 -1.59
CA GLN A 105 -6.74 15.60 -0.49
C GLN A 105 -5.61 15.29 0.50
N GLN A 106 -5.43 14.01 0.87
CA GLN A 106 -4.35 13.58 1.76
C GLN A 106 -2.98 13.90 1.15
N ALA A 107 -2.81 13.65 -0.15
CA ALA A 107 -1.58 13.98 -0.88
C ALA A 107 -1.32 15.49 -0.91
N GLN A 108 -2.35 16.31 -1.12
CA GLN A 108 -2.22 17.78 -1.09
C GLN A 108 -1.84 18.29 0.31
N ILE A 109 -2.43 17.73 1.38
CA ILE A 109 -2.08 18.09 2.76
C ILE A 109 -0.62 17.73 3.04
N ALA A 110 -0.18 16.53 2.64
CA ALA A 110 1.20 16.09 2.81
C ALA A 110 2.18 16.98 2.04
N GLN A 111 1.85 17.36 0.81
CA GLN A 111 2.64 18.30 0.01
C GLN A 111 2.73 19.69 0.67
N ALA A 112 1.61 20.22 1.16
CA ALA A 112 1.59 21.52 1.84
C ALA A 112 2.43 21.49 3.14
N GLN A 113 2.36 20.41 3.91
CA GLN A 113 3.18 20.23 5.11
C GLN A 113 4.67 20.15 4.77
N ALA A 114 5.05 19.39 3.75
CA ALA A 114 6.44 19.32 3.28
C ALA A 114 6.95 20.67 2.79
N ALA A 115 6.13 21.42 2.04
CA ALA A 115 6.45 22.75 1.55
C ALA A 115 6.59 23.80 2.67
N GLN A 116 5.89 23.65 3.80
CA GLN A 116 6.06 24.51 4.97
C GLN A 116 7.29 24.12 5.80
N ALA A 117 7.58 22.81 5.91
CA ALA A 117 8.69 22.32 6.71
C ALA A 117 10.06 22.79 6.20
N GLY A 118 10.26 22.90 4.88
CA GLY A 118 11.52 23.41 4.30
C GLY A 118 11.86 24.84 4.73
N PRO A 119 11.01 25.84 4.44
CA PRO A 119 11.19 27.23 4.87
C PRO A 119 11.28 27.38 6.39
N LEU A 120 10.53 26.59 7.17
CA LEU A 120 10.61 26.60 8.64
C LEU A 120 11.96 26.07 9.15
N ALA A 121 12.54 25.06 8.50
CA ALA A 121 13.86 24.53 8.83
C ALA A 121 14.99 25.50 8.44
N GLU A 122 14.81 26.28 7.38
CA GLU A 122 15.77 27.29 6.92
C GLU A 122 15.62 28.65 7.62
N ALA A 123 14.47 28.94 8.23
CA ALA A 123 14.22 30.17 8.95
C ALA A 123 15.24 30.47 10.09
N PRO A 124 15.64 29.52 10.95
CA PRO A 124 16.65 29.78 11.98
C PRO A 124 18.04 30.03 11.39
N SER A 125 18.44 29.29 10.35
CA SER A 125 19.76 29.47 9.72
C SER A 125 19.86 30.82 9.00
N GLN A 126 18.80 31.26 8.32
CA GLN A 126 18.75 32.59 7.70
C GLN A 126 18.77 33.72 8.74
N ARG A 127 18.11 33.55 9.89
CA ARG A 127 18.15 34.53 11.00
C ARG A 127 19.55 34.66 11.59
N GLU A 128 20.26 33.56 11.81
CA GLU A 128 21.66 33.60 12.28
C GLU A 128 22.58 34.29 11.27
N VAL A 129 22.47 33.97 9.98
CA VAL A 129 23.28 34.59 8.93
C VAL A 129 23.01 36.10 8.85
N LEU A 130 21.75 36.53 8.96
CA LEU A 130 21.39 37.95 8.93
C LEU A 130 21.93 38.69 10.17
N ALA A 131 21.87 38.08 11.35
CA ALA A 131 22.39 38.66 12.60
C ALA A 131 23.92 38.81 12.59
N MET A 132 24.63 37.81 12.04
CA MET A 132 26.08 37.88 11.85
C MET A 132 26.47 39.05 10.93
N ARG A 133 25.64 39.34 9.91
CA ARG A 133 25.92 40.38 8.91
C ARG A 133 25.58 41.80 9.40
N THR A 134 24.66 41.96 10.35
CA THR A 134 24.22 43.28 10.86
C THR A 134 24.88 43.70 12.17
N ALA A 135 25.73 42.86 12.77
CA ALA A 135 26.47 43.21 13.98
C ALA A 135 27.44 44.39 13.70
N PRO A 136 27.33 45.52 14.43
CA PRO A 136 28.28 46.62 14.28
C PRO A 136 29.67 46.17 14.75
N PRO A 137 30.76 46.63 14.11
CA PRO A 137 32.12 46.32 14.57
C PRO A 137 32.40 47.04 15.90
N SER A 138 32.01 46.43 17.02
CA SER A 138 32.22 47.01 18.35
C SER A 138 33.57 46.61 18.93
N CYS A 139 34.46 47.60 18.92
CA CYS A 139 35.32 48.00 20.04
C CYS A 139 36.27 46.95 20.65
N ALA A 140 37.23 46.49 19.84
CA ALA A 140 38.47 45.92 20.37
C ALA A 140 39.50 47.03 20.65
N SER A 141 39.44 47.65 21.83
CA SER A 141 40.63 48.15 22.55
C SER A 141 40.27 48.89 23.84
N ARG A 142 40.38 48.21 24.99
CA ARG A 142 41.12 48.78 26.13
C ARG A 142 41.46 47.70 27.16
N SER A 143 42.75 47.38 27.20
CA SER A 143 43.42 46.66 28.27
C SER A 143 43.37 47.44 29.59
N ARG A 144 43.24 46.71 30.71
CA ARG A 144 43.98 46.95 31.96
C ARG A 144 43.78 45.78 32.93
N SER A 145 44.89 45.13 33.23
CA SER A 145 45.08 44.02 34.18
C SER A 145 44.83 44.43 35.64
N PRO A 146 44.21 43.58 36.48
CA PRO A 146 44.26 43.75 37.93
C PRO A 146 45.41 42.94 38.54
N THR A 147 46.32 43.65 39.20
CA THR A 147 47.43 43.14 39.99
C THR A 147 46.97 42.23 41.12
N TRP A 148 47.64 41.09 41.25
CA TRP A 148 47.46 40.09 42.29
C TRP A 148 47.95 40.64 43.64
N SER A 149 47.06 40.90 44.59
CA SER A 149 47.43 41.20 45.99
C SER A 149 46.60 40.38 46.97
N SER A 150 47.33 39.64 47.78
CA SER A 150 46.97 38.63 48.76
C SER A 150 46.23 39.16 49.99
N ARG A 151 45.16 38.46 50.44
CA ARG A 151 44.77 38.43 51.87
C ARG A 151 43.80 37.30 52.27
N ARG A 152 44.38 36.27 52.92
CA ARG A 152 43.96 35.53 54.14
C ARG A 152 42.52 35.00 54.32
N ARG A 153 42.50 33.67 54.50
CA ARG A 153 41.92 32.85 55.60
C ARG A 153 40.41 32.97 55.92
N ARG A 154 39.69 31.84 55.82
CA ARG A 154 39.27 30.95 56.94
C ARG A 154 38.24 29.92 56.44
N THR A 155 38.41 28.66 56.82
CA THR A 155 37.34 27.65 56.95
C THR A 155 36.70 27.83 58.35
N PRO A 156 35.47 27.32 58.66
CA PRO A 156 35.16 25.88 58.74
C PRO A 156 33.72 25.42 58.40
N ASN A 157 33.64 24.14 57.98
CA ASN A 157 32.66 23.06 58.23
C ASN A 157 31.25 23.37 58.78
N ALA A 158 30.20 22.78 58.15
CA ALA A 158 29.11 22.07 58.84
C ALA A 158 28.24 21.23 57.86
N SER A 159 28.44 19.91 57.89
CA SER A 159 27.44 18.81 57.98
C SER A 159 25.94 19.06 57.70
N GLY A 160 25.31 18.22 56.84
CA GLY A 160 23.89 17.84 56.90
C GLY A 160 23.30 17.26 55.59
N PRO A 161 22.36 16.28 55.61
CA PRO A 161 22.36 15.13 54.68
C PRO A 161 21.25 15.08 53.60
N TRP A 162 21.44 14.15 52.64
CA TRP A 162 20.59 13.77 51.49
C TRP A 162 19.21 13.18 51.88
N PRO A 163 18.21 13.20 50.96
CA PRO A 163 17.85 11.93 50.30
C PRO A 163 17.37 12.04 48.82
N SER A 164 17.42 10.90 48.13
CA SER A 164 17.06 10.63 46.72
C SER A 164 15.55 10.50 46.48
N PRO A 165 15.07 10.66 45.22
CA PRO A 165 14.11 9.68 44.67
C PRO A 165 14.38 9.35 43.18
N THR A 166 14.65 8.08 42.86
CA THR A 166 13.72 7.09 42.27
C THR A 166 13.20 7.38 40.85
N ARG A 167 13.74 6.58 39.92
CA ARG A 167 13.26 6.35 38.55
C ARG A 167 11.98 5.51 38.60
N LYS A 168 10.88 5.99 38.02
CA LYS A 168 9.72 5.14 37.67
C LYS A 168 9.62 4.98 36.16
N ARG A 169 9.36 3.72 35.82
CA ARG A 169 9.02 3.17 34.51
C ARG A 169 7.55 3.42 34.21
#